data_AF-A0A0F9RB54-F1
#
_entry.id   AF-A0A0F9RB54-F1
#
_cell.length_a   1.000
_cell.length_b   1.000
_cell.length_c   1.000
_cell.angle_alpha   90.00
_cell.angle_beta   90.00
_cell.angle_gamma   90.00
#
_symmetry.space_group_name_H-M   'P 1'
#
loop_
_entity.id
_entity.type
_entity.pdbx_description
1 polymer ?
#
loop_
_entity_poly.entity_id
_entity_poly.type
_entity_poly.pdbx_seq_one_letter_code
_entity_poly.pdbx_strand_id
1 'polypeptide(L)'
;MSEPEGDFTELDDFNSRVGTGNVGGGARSRGEAIGEEPEEDEKTAKDASMWAKQGVSYFPCDEAVEKLAPGQYEILSSQSSGIYFKMANGKFDELIELPDSASEAVIAEIQKFWQKEKHFRNFGFLWKRGILLWGPPGSGKTCCLQQVSNNIIEAGGIAVYGGHPGITAAGLSIMRRIEPDRPIVVMMEDLDALVQQYGEADILALLDGELQIDNVVFIATTNYPERLDKRIVNRPSRFDLVRLIDMPNESARRVYLKAKNPRFQEAANAEELDKWVNGTDRYSIAHLKELIVSVEVFEVELEFALKRLGQMLDSVPKSTDTLKPQGQYS
;
A
#
# COMPACT_ATOMS: atom_id res chain seq x y z
N MET A 1 -10.71 -46.95 5.19
CA MET A 1 -11.94 -46.15 5.36
C MET A 1 -12.04 -45.75 6.82
N SER A 2 -11.62 -44.51 7.12
CA SER A 2 -11.91 -43.77 8.36
C SER A 2 -10.97 -42.55 8.39
N GLU A 3 -11.45 -41.39 7.95
CA GLU A 3 -10.81 -40.10 8.23
C GLU A 3 -11.56 -39.46 9.42
N PRO A 4 -10.87 -38.68 10.28
CA PRO A 4 -11.52 -37.94 11.35
C PRO A 4 -12.05 -36.58 10.86
N GLU A 5 -13.28 -36.24 11.23
CA GLU A 5 -13.83 -34.89 11.04
C GLU A 5 -13.15 -33.91 12.02
N GLY A 6 -12.68 -32.77 11.50
CA GLY A 6 -12.15 -31.67 12.31
C GLY A 6 -13.27 -30.70 12.69
N ASP A 7 -13.31 -30.29 13.96
CA ASP A 7 -14.34 -29.43 14.51
C ASP A 7 -14.19 -27.97 13.99
N PHE A 8 -15.28 -27.41 13.46
CA PHE A 8 -15.31 -26.06 12.85
C PHE A 8 -15.88 -24.98 13.78
N THR A 9 -16.21 -25.31 15.03
CA THR A 9 -17.03 -24.44 15.90
C THR A 9 -16.33 -23.19 16.45
N GLU A 10 -14.99 -23.11 16.44
CA GLU A 10 -14.26 -21.95 17.01
C GLU A 10 -14.29 -20.67 16.13
N LEU A 11 -14.57 -20.79 14.82
CA LEU A 11 -14.56 -19.65 13.90
C LEU A 11 -15.81 -18.76 13.98
N ASP A 12 -16.97 -19.34 14.30
CA ASP A 12 -18.23 -18.58 14.44
C ASP A 12 -18.26 -17.78 15.76
N ASP A 13 -17.56 -18.25 16.80
CA ASP A 13 -17.51 -17.61 18.11
C ASP A 13 -16.61 -16.36 18.16
N PHE A 14 -15.78 -16.15 17.14
CA PHE A 14 -15.06 -14.88 16.92
C PHE A 14 -15.97 -13.84 16.26
N ASN A 15 -16.72 -14.23 15.22
CA ASN A 15 -17.64 -13.34 14.49
C ASN A 15 -18.79 -12.83 15.38
N SER A 16 -19.26 -13.64 16.34
CA SER A 16 -20.34 -13.24 17.26
C SER A 16 -19.95 -12.09 18.19
N ARG A 17 -18.69 -12.02 18.62
CA ARG A 17 -18.21 -11.04 19.63
C ARG A 17 -18.06 -9.62 19.10
N VAL A 18 -17.95 -9.44 17.79
CA VAL A 18 -17.91 -8.12 17.13
C VAL A 18 -19.32 -7.54 16.95
N GLY A 19 -20.37 -8.36 17.10
CA GLY A 19 -21.73 -8.04 16.63
C GLY A 19 -22.73 -7.45 17.64
N THR A 20 -22.40 -7.25 18.93
CA THR A 20 -23.41 -6.85 19.94
C THR A 20 -22.97 -5.74 20.90
N GLY A 21 -23.44 -4.50 20.64
CA GLY A 21 -23.39 -3.38 21.59
C GLY A 21 -24.53 -2.39 21.38
N ASN A 22 -25.58 -2.45 22.24
CA ASN A 22 -26.84 -1.70 22.12
C ASN A 22 -27.67 -1.84 23.43
N VAL A 23 -28.45 -0.89 23.97
CA VAL A 23 -28.66 0.56 23.72
C VAL A 23 -28.89 1.25 25.09
N GLY A 24 -28.43 2.49 25.30
CA GLY A 24 -29.01 3.41 26.29
C GLY A 24 -28.26 4.74 26.39
N GLY A 25 -28.86 5.92 26.24
CA GLY A 25 -30.26 6.28 26.01
C GLY A 25 -30.54 7.67 26.60
N GLY A 26 -30.47 8.74 25.81
CA GLY A 26 -30.52 10.11 26.36
C GLY A 26 -30.76 11.25 25.36
N ALA A 27 -31.99 11.77 25.39
CA ALA A 27 -32.43 13.14 25.05
C ALA A 27 -31.86 13.93 23.84
N ARG A 28 -32.79 14.28 22.95
CA ARG A 28 -32.73 15.26 21.84
C ARG A 28 -32.01 16.59 22.15
N SER A 29 -31.25 17.09 21.17
CA SER A 29 -31.28 18.52 20.77
C SER A 29 -31.05 18.65 19.26
N ARG A 30 -31.68 19.66 18.63
CA ARG A 30 -31.57 19.95 17.19
C ARG A 30 -30.20 20.54 16.83
N GLY A 31 -29.64 20.10 15.71
CA GLY A 31 -28.60 20.80 14.96
C GLY A 31 -28.68 20.36 13.50
N GLU A 32 -29.03 21.27 12.59
CA GLU A 32 -29.03 20.98 11.16
C GLU A 32 -27.57 20.94 10.67
N ALA A 33 -27.16 19.78 10.15
CA ALA A 33 -25.97 19.63 9.33
C ALA A 33 -26.34 18.74 8.16
N ILE A 34 -26.44 19.34 6.97
CA ILE A 34 -26.65 18.61 5.72
C ILE A 34 -25.31 17.92 5.40
N GLY A 35 -25.18 16.67 5.85
CA GLY A 35 -24.22 15.73 5.28
C GLY A 35 -24.94 14.93 4.20
N GLU A 36 -24.34 14.81 3.03
CA GLU A 36 -24.81 13.90 1.99
C GLU A 36 -24.70 12.46 2.52
N GLU A 37 -25.83 11.76 2.63
CA GLU A 37 -25.84 10.31 2.84
C GLU A 37 -25.20 9.67 1.58
N PRO A 38 -24.27 8.71 1.72
CA PRO A 38 -23.72 8.02 0.56
C PRO A 38 -24.81 7.22 -0.13
N GLU A 39 -24.95 7.36 -1.45
CA GLU A 39 -25.90 6.59 -2.26
C GLU A 39 -25.58 5.08 -2.19
N GLU A 40 -26.28 4.33 -1.33
CA GLU A 40 -26.14 2.88 -1.23
C GLU A 40 -26.78 2.17 -2.45
N ASP A 41 -25.92 1.63 -3.33
CA ASP A 41 -26.02 0.34 -4.03
C ASP A 41 -27.33 -0.11 -4.72
N GLU A 42 -28.26 0.79 -5.07
CA GLU A 42 -29.50 0.49 -5.83
C GLU A 42 -29.26 0.03 -7.31
N LYS A 43 -28.00 -0.19 -7.70
CA LYS A 43 -27.57 -0.71 -9.01
C LYS A 43 -27.28 -2.22 -9.02
N THR A 44 -27.01 -2.84 -7.87
CA THR A 44 -26.41 -4.19 -7.77
C THR A 44 -27.27 -5.36 -8.25
N ALA A 45 -28.56 -5.16 -8.49
CA ALA A 45 -29.48 -6.22 -8.91
C ALA A 45 -30.12 -6.01 -10.29
N LYS A 46 -29.73 -4.97 -11.05
CA LYS A 46 -30.37 -4.64 -12.34
C LYS A 46 -29.95 -5.56 -13.49
N ASP A 47 -28.69 -6.02 -13.46
CA ASP A 47 -28.09 -6.84 -14.52
C ASP A 47 -27.81 -8.29 -14.08
N ALA A 48 -28.30 -8.66 -12.88
CA ALA A 48 -28.03 -9.95 -12.24
C ALA A 48 -28.59 -11.13 -13.06
N SER A 49 -27.71 -12.08 -13.41
CA SER A 49 -28.01 -13.22 -14.27
C SER A 49 -28.03 -14.57 -13.54
N MET A 50 -27.47 -14.62 -12.33
CA MET A 50 -27.29 -15.85 -11.55
C MET A 50 -27.38 -15.63 -10.04
N TRP A 51 -27.21 -16.70 -9.27
CA TRP A 51 -27.35 -16.70 -7.81
C TRP A 51 -26.07 -17.16 -7.11
N ALA A 52 -25.51 -16.30 -6.27
CA ALA A 52 -24.55 -16.71 -5.24
C ALA A 52 -25.30 -17.30 -4.04
N LYS A 53 -24.82 -18.43 -3.48
CA LYS A 53 -25.49 -19.13 -2.36
C LYS A 53 -24.66 -19.09 -1.10
N GLN A 54 -25.28 -18.72 0.02
CA GLN A 54 -24.67 -18.74 1.35
C GLN A 54 -25.63 -19.45 2.33
N GLY A 55 -25.29 -20.69 2.68
CA GLY A 55 -26.16 -21.53 3.53
C GLY A 55 -27.52 -21.80 2.88
N VAL A 56 -28.59 -21.28 3.49
CA VAL A 56 -29.97 -21.34 2.96
C VAL A 56 -30.37 -20.11 2.13
N SER A 57 -29.56 -19.05 2.15
CA SER A 57 -29.80 -17.79 1.45
C SER A 57 -29.21 -17.78 0.04
N TYR A 58 -29.85 -17.04 -0.86
CA TYR A 58 -29.40 -16.83 -2.24
C TYR A 58 -29.38 -15.32 -2.52
N PHE A 59 -28.30 -14.85 -3.10
CA PHE A 59 -28.04 -13.45 -3.45
C PHE A 59 -27.94 -13.33 -4.97
N PRO A 60 -28.60 -12.37 -5.61
CA PRO A 60 -28.47 -12.15 -7.05
C PRO A 60 -27.07 -11.62 -7.38
N CYS A 61 -26.45 -12.09 -8.46
CA CYS A 61 -25.21 -11.52 -8.98
C CYS A 61 -25.14 -11.61 -10.51
N ASP A 62 -24.32 -10.74 -11.11
CA ASP A 62 -24.13 -10.64 -12.56
C ASP A 62 -23.33 -11.85 -13.07
N GLU A 63 -22.23 -12.16 -12.40
CA GLU A 63 -21.30 -13.27 -12.65
C GLU A 63 -20.82 -13.88 -11.32
N ALA A 64 -20.45 -15.15 -11.31
CA ALA A 64 -19.82 -15.82 -10.17
C ALA A 64 -18.50 -16.46 -10.61
N VAL A 65 -17.42 -16.15 -9.89
CA VAL A 65 -16.06 -16.61 -10.19
C VAL A 65 -15.50 -17.48 -9.06
N GLU A 66 -14.73 -18.51 -9.40
CA GLU A 66 -14.08 -19.39 -8.40
C GLU A 66 -12.84 -18.76 -7.76
N LYS A 67 -12.23 -17.77 -8.42
CA LYS A 67 -10.99 -17.10 -8.03
C LYS A 67 -11.07 -15.62 -8.38
N LEU A 68 -10.37 -14.79 -7.60
CA LEU A 68 -10.14 -13.40 -7.97
C LEU A 68 -9.22 -13.32 -9.20
N ALA A 69 -9.40 -12.30 -10.02
CA ALA A 69 -8.43 -11.96 -11.05
C ALA A 69 -7.10 -11.53 -10.39
N PRO A 70 -5.93 -11.71 -11.03
CA PRO A 70 -4.71 -11.08 -10.56
C PRO A 70 -4.89 -9.55 -10.57
N GLY A 71 -4.54 -8.88 -9.47
CA GLY A 71 -4.79 -7.45 -9.34
C GLY A 71 -4.53 -6.88 -7.96
N GLN A 72 -4.77 -5.57 -7.84
CA GLN A 72 -4.79 -4.86 -6.57
C GLN A 72 -6.20 -4.86 -5.99
N TYR A 73 -6.33 -5.06 -4.69
CA TYR A 73 -7.62 -5.12 -4.00
C TYR A 73 -7.61 -4.36 -2.68
N GLU A 74 -8.74 -3.73 -2.38
CA GLU A 74 -9.10 -3.23 -1.05
C GLU A 74 -10.04 -4.25 -0.40
N ILE A 75 -9.81 -4.56 0.89
CA ILE A 75 -10.70 -5.42 1.67
C ILE A 75 -11.66 -4.50 2.44
N LEU A 76 -12.94 -4.64 2.15
CA LEU A 76 -14.00 -3.84 2.73
C LEU A 76 -14.98 -4.75 3.49
N SER A 77 -15.78 -4.14 4.38
CA SER A 77 -16.84 -4.84 5.09
C SER A 77 -18.14 -4.04 4.96
N SER A 78 -19.23 -4.73 4.67
CA SER A 78 -20.59 -4.19 4.66
C SER A 78 -21.50 -4.99 5.60
N GLN A 79 -22.55 -4.37 6.13
CA GLN A 79 -23.52 -5.05 6.99
C GLN A 79 -24.30 -6.14 6.25
N SER A 80 -24.53 -5.96 4.94
CA SER A 80 -25.33 -6.87 4.11
C SER A 80 -24.52 -8.04 3.54
N SER A 81 -23.30 -7.76 3.07
CA SER A 81 -22.44 -8.73 2.37
C SER A 81 -21.30 -9.30 3.22
N GLY A 82 -21.08 -8.78 4.43
CA GLY A 82 -19.88 -9.08 5.21
C GLY A 82 -18.62 -8.56 4.52
N ILE A 83 -17.55 -9.33 4.58
CA ILE A 83 -16.26 -8.97 3.96
C ILE A 83 -16.27 -9.24 2.47
N TYR A 84 -15.86 -8.24 1.68
CA TYR A 84 -15.74 -8.34 0.23
C TYR A 84 -14.46 -7.67 -0.30
N PHE A 85 -14.07 -8.06 -1.51
CA PHE A 85 -12.86 -7.59 -2.16
C PHE A 85 -13.23 -6.66 -3.32
N LYS A 86 -12.84 -5.39 -3.21
CA LYS A 86 -13.02 -4.39 -4.27
C LYS A 86 -11.71 -4.27 -5.05
N MET A 87 -11.75 -4.51 -6.36
CA MET A 87 -10.57 -4.29 -7.20
C MET A 87 -10.23 -2.80 -7.19
N ALA A 88 -8.99 -2.48 -6.83
CA ALA A 88 -8.47 -1.12 -6.85
C ALA A 88 -8.03 -0.78 -8.29
N ASN A 89 -8.73 0.17 -8.91
CA ASN A 89 -8.36 0.71 -10.23
C ASN A 89 -7.14 1.64 -10.09
N GLY A 90 -5.98 1.05 -9.81
CA GLY A 90 -4.71 1.76 -9.78
C GLY A 90 -4.36 2.33 -11.15
N LYS A 91 -4.13 3.64 -11.24
CA LYS A 91 -3.42 4.22 -12.38
C LYS A 91 -1.95 3.86 -12.27
N PHE A 92 -1.53 2.82 -12.99
CA PHE A 92 -0.14 2.46 -13.19
C PHE A 92 0.54 3.46 -14.15
N ASP A 93 0.50 4.76 -13.83
CA ASP A 93 1.13 5.83 -14.62
C ASP A 93 2.65 5.62 -14.66
N GLU A 94 3.12 4.86 -15.65
CA GLU A 94 4.53 4.60 -15.98
C GLU A 94 5.43 4.53 -14.73
N LEU A 95 5.34 3.41 -14.00
CA LEU A 95 6.26 3.11 -12.91
C LEU A 95 7.68 3.02 -13.46
N ILE A 96 8.48 4.04 -13.16
CA ILE A 96 9.88 4.09 -13.59
C ILE A 96 10.70 3.16 -12.71
N GLU A 97 11.28 2.14 -13.32
CA GLU A 97 12.34 1.34 -12.70
C GLU A 97 13.59 2.21 -12.55
N LEU A 98 14.05 2.36 -11.30
CA LEU A 98 15.24 3.12 -10.97
C LEU A 98 16.38 2.14 -10.73
N PRO A 99 17.51 2.22 -11.46
CA PRO A 99 18.64 1.31 -11.27
C PRO A 99 19.29 1.53 -9.90
N ASP A 100 19.92 0.47 -9.38
CA ASP A 100 20.50 0.40 -8.03
C ASP A 100 19.51 0.74 -6.89
N SER A 101 18.21 0.70 -7.17
CA SER A 101 17.19 1.02 -6.18
C SER A 101 17.07 -0.09 -5.13
N ALA A 102 16.78 0.32 -3.90
CA ALA A 102 16.45 -0.64 -2.85
C ALA A 102 15.18 -1.46 -3.18
N SER A 103 14.34 -1.02 -4.15
CA SER A 103 13.21 -1.78 -4.68
C SER A 103 13.62 -3.09 -5.35
N GLU A 104 14.65 -3.09 -6.19
CA GLU A 104 15.10 -4.30 -6.90
C GLU A 104 15.51 -5.41 -5.91
N ALA A 105 16.26 -5.02 -4.88
CA ALA A 105 16.67 -5.94 -3.80
C ALA A 105 15.46 -6.47 -2.99
N VAL A 106 14.42 -5.66 -2.79
CA VAL A 106 13.18 -6.06 -2.11
C VAL A 106 12.39 -7.05 -2.96
N ILE A 107 12.22 -6.78 -4.26
CA ILE A 107 11.55 -7.66 -5.22
C ILE A 107 12.29 -9.00 -5.34
N ALA A 108 13.61 -8.98 -5.45
CA ALA A 108 14.43 -10.20 -5.53
C ALA A 108 14.33 -11.07 -4.26
N GLU A 109 14.32 -10.46 -3.07
CA GLU A 109 14.10 -11.18 -1.80
C GLU A 109 12.67 -11.75 -1.70
N ILE A 110 11.67 -11.02 -2.18
CA ILE A 110 10.28 -11.48 -2.32
C ILE A 110 10.17 -12.71 -3.22
N GLN A 111 10.71 -12.66 -4.44
CA GLN A 111 10.70 -13.79 -5.37
C GLN A 111 11.44 -15.00 -4.79
N LYS A 112 12.59 -14.77 -4.16
CA LYS A 112 13.37 -15.79 -3.45
C LYS A 112 12.59 -16.41 -2.29
N PHE A 113 11.83 -15.64 -1.52
CA PHE A 113 10.95 -16.15 -0.46
C PHE A 113 9.88 -17.10 -1.03
N TRP A 114 9.23 -16.74 -2.15
CA TRP A 114 8.24 -17.60 -2.78
C TRP A 114 8.84 -18.91 -3.33
N GLN A 115 10.11 -18.91 -3.75
CA GLN A 115 10.83 -20.13 -4.13
C GLN A 115 11.17 -21.07 -2.95
N LYS A 116 10.89 -20.70 -1.69
CA LYS A 116 11.26 -21.47 -0.49
C LYS A 116 10.12 -22.24 0.18
N GLU A 117 8.90 -22.24 -0.35
CA GLU A 117 7.75 -23.01 0.15
C GLU A 117 8.12 -24.36 0.78
N LYS A 118 8.74 -25.27 0.00
CA LYS A 118 9.10 -26.63 0.43
C LYS A 118 10.01 -26.64 1.66
N HIS A 119 10.85 -25.61 1.84
CA HIS A 119 11.71 -25.50 3.01
C HIS A 119 10.90 -25.10 4.24
N PHE A 120 10.03 -24.08 4.14
CA PHE A 120 9.12 -23.69 5.22
C PHE A 120 8.25 -24.87 5.68
N ARG A 121 7.57 -25.53 4.73
CA ARG A 121 6.73 -26.72 4.99
C ARG A 121 7.54 -27.86 5.64
N ASN A 122 8.76 -28.16 5.16
CA ASN A 122 9.60 -29.23 5.72
C ASN A 122 10.08 -28.95 7.16
N PHE A 123 10.26 -27.69 7.55
CA PHE A 123 10.64 -27.30 8.91
C PHE A 123 9.42 -27.03 9.82
N GLY A 124 8.19 -27.13 9.32
CA GLY A 124 6.98 -26.82 10.08
C GLY A 124 6.81 -25.32 10.40
N PHE A 125 7.45 -24.44 9.63
CA PHE A 125 7.30 -23.00 9.77
C PHE A 125 6.21 -22.47 8.83
N LEU A 126 5.42 -21.51 9.33
CA LEU A 126 4.51 -20.72 8.51
C LEU A 126 5.31 -19.98 7.43
N TRP A 127 4.94 -20.17 6.17
CA TRP A 127 5.53 -19.55 4.99
C TRP A 127 4.99 -18.12 4.86
N LYS A 128 5.40 -17.27 5.82
CA LYS A 128 5.16 -15.82 5.83
C LYS A 128 6.48 -15.04 5.85
N ARG A 129 6.43 -13.78 5.41
CA ARG A 129 7.55 -12.81 5.51
C ARG A 129 7.03 -11.44 5.89
N GLY A 130 7.76 -10.73 6.73
CA GLY A 130 7.57 -9.29 6.94
C GLY A 130 8.72 -8.46 6.36
N ILE A 131 8.38 -7.38 5.65
CA ILE A 131 9.33 -6.39 5.12
C ILE A 131 8.89 -4.98 5.55
N LEU A 132 9.75 -4.22 6.22
CA LEU A 132 9.52 -2.82 6.59
C LEU A 132 10.46 -1.91 5.79
N LEU A 133 9.88 -1.01 4.99
CA LEU A 133 10.58 0.03 4.26
C LEU A 133 10.51 1.34 5.06
N TRP A 134 11.66 1.92 5.38
CA TRP A 134 11.72 3.22 6.07
C TRP A 134 12.64 4.19 5.35
N GLY A 135 12.53 5.48 5.62
CA GLY A 135 13.37 6.52 5.01
C GLY A 135 12.65 7.85 4.87
N PRO A 136 13.30 8.91 4.35
CA PRO A 136 12.72 10.25 4.33
C PRO A 136 11.47 10.38 3.43
N PRO A 137 10.60 11.37 3.67
CA PRO A 137 9.45 11.65 2.81
C PRO A 137 9.84 11.86 1.34
N GLY A 138 9.07 11.26 0.42
CA GLY A 138 9.32 11.34 -1.02
C GLY A 138 10.50 10.50 -1.54
N SER A 139 11.17 9.69 -0.72
CA SER A 139 12.28 8.82 -1.15
C SER A 139 11.91 7.68 -2.11
N GLY A 140 10.61 7.48 -2.38
CA GLY A 140 10.12 6.45 -3.31
C GLY A 140 9.58 5.19 -2.64
N LYS A 141 9.41 5.16 -1.31
CA LYS A 141 8.80 4.03 -0.57
C LYS A 141 7.49 3.51 -1.19
N THR A 142 6.53 4.39 -1.46
CA THR A 142 5.26 4.04 -2.15
C THR A 142 5.49 3.53 -3.57
N CYS A 143 6.45 4.09 -4.31
CA CYS A 143 6.82 3.57 -5.64
C CYS A 143 7.34 2.12 -5.55
N CYS A 144 8.17 1.81 -4.55
CA CYS A 144 8.65 0.45 -4.28
C CYS A 144 7.48 -0.52 -3.98
N LEU A 145 6.47 -0.09 -3.22
CA LEU A 145 5.26 -0.92 -3.00
C LEU A 145 4.54 -1.22 -4.31
N GLN A 146 4.34 -0.21 -5.15
CA GLN A 146 3.66 -0.38 -6.44
C GLN A 146 4.46 -1.27 -7.41
N GLN A 147 5.80 -1.17 -7.43
CA GLN A 147 6.66 -2.10 -8.19
C GLN A 147 6.55 -3.55 -7.68
N VAL A 148 6.56 -3.76 -6.37
CA VAL A 148 6.33 -5.08 -5.74
C VAL A 148 4.95 -5.62 -6.11
N SER A 149 3.92 -4.78 -6.05
CA SER A 149 2.54 -5.11 -6.42
C SER A 149 2.44 -5.59 -7.87
N ASN A 150 3.00 -4.84 -8.81
CA ASN A 150 3.01 -5.21 -10.23
C ASN A 150 3.68 -6.56 -10.47
N ASN A 151 4.88 -6.76 -9.91
CA ASN A 151 5.61 -8.01 -10.10
C ASN A 151 4.84 -9.25 -9.58
N ILE A 152 4.07 -9.08 -8.51
CA ILE A 152 3.22 -10.14 -7.94
C ILE A 152 1.97 -10.37 -8.78
N ILE A 153 1.36 -9.32 -9.32
CA ILE A 153 0.19 -9.42 -10.21
C ILE A 153 0.59 -10.10 -11.54
N GLU A 154 1.74 -9.75 -12.10
CA GLU A 154 2.34 -10.41 -13.28
C GLU A 154 2.63 -11.90 -13.04
N ALA A 155 3.05 -12.24 -11.81
CA ALA A 155 3.21 -13.62 -11.36
C ALA A 155 1.88 -14.35 -11.05
N GLY A 156 0.73 -13.71 -11.28
CA GLY A 156 -0.60 -14.28 -11.04
C GLY A 156 -1.00 -14.33 -9.56
N GLY A 157 -0.47 -13.43 -8.74
CA GLY A 157 -0.82 -13.22 -7.33
C GLY A 157 -1.85 -12.10 -7.11
N ILE A 158 -2.07 -11.78 -5.83
CA ILE A 158 -2.91 -10.66 -5.38
C ILE A 158 -2.07 -9.67 -4.57
N ALA A 159 -2.29 -8.38 -4.79
CA ALA A 159 -1.82 -7.33 -3.88
C ALA A 159 -3.01 -6.73 -3.12
N VAL A 160 -2.88 -6.60 -1.80
CA VAL A 160 -3.94 -6.14 -0.90
C VAL A 160 -3.52 -4.86 -0.21
N TYR A 161 -4.38 -3.84 -0.19
CA TYR A 161 -4.19 -2.67 0.68
C TYR A 161 -4.62 -3.00 2.12
N GLY A 162 -3.66 -3.03 3.04
CA GLY A 162 -3.82 -3.37 4.46
C GLY A 162 -4.23 -2.18 5.33
N GLY A 163 -5.25 -1.42 4.91
CA GLY A 163 -5.64 -0.16 5.56
C GLY A 163 -6.33 -0.30 6.93
N HIS A 164 -6.81 -1.50 7.30
CA HIS A 164 -7.48 -1.75 8.58
C HIS A 164 -7.14 -3.17 9.08
N PRO A 165 -6.37 -3.34 10.16
CA PRO A 165 -5.80 -4.65 10.53
C PRO A 165 -6.82 -5.77 10.71
N GLY A 166 -7.91 -5.54 11.47
CA GLY A 166 -8.96 -6.56 11.67
C GLY A 166 -9.66 -7.01 10.38
N ILE A 167 -10.11 -6.05 9.54
CA ILE A 167 -10.74 -6.35 8.25
C ILE A 167 -9.77 -7.06 7.32
N THR A 168 -8.51 -6.61 7.26
CA THR A 168 -7.46 -7.25 6.47
C THR A 168 -7.21 -8.69 6.93
N ALA A 169 -7.07 -8.94 8.23
CA ALA A 169 -6.84 -10.27 8.79
C ALA A 169 -7.97 -11.25 8.44
N ALA A 170 -9.22 -10.84 8.67
CA ALA A 170 -10.39 -11.68 8.38
C ALA A 170 -10.59 -11.93 6.86
N GLY A 171 -10.34 -10.93 6.01
CA GLY A 171 -10.36 -11.11 4.56
C GLY A 171 -9.28 -12.06 4.06
N LEU A 172 -8.05 -11.95 4.59
CA LEU A 172 -6.97 -12.89 4.26
C LEU A 172 -7.30 -14.33 4.65
N SER A 173 -7.97 -14.55 5.79
CA SER A 173 -8.46 -15.89 6.16
C SER A 173 -9.50 -16.44 5.18
N ILE A 174 -10.42 -15.60 4.71
CA ILE A 174 -11.38 -15.97 3.65
C ILE A 174 -10.62 -16.33 2.36
N MET A 175 -9.66 -15.50 1.93
CA MET A 175 -8.89 -15.75 0.72
C MET A 175 -8.05 -17.03 0.84
N ARG A 176 -7.46 -17.33 2.00
CA ARG A 176 -6.69 -18.57 2.21
C ARG A 176 -7.56 -19.82 2.18
N ARG A 177 -8.82 -19.74 2.59
CA ARG A 177 -9.77 -20.85 2.49
C ARG A 177 -10.21 -21.13 1.05
N ILE A 178 -10.33 -20.10 0.20
CA ILE A 178 -10.81 -20.21 -1.18
C ILE A 178 -9.64 -20.45 -2.16
N GLU A 179 -8.53 -19.73 -1.95
CA GLU A 179 -7.33 -19.73 -2.78
C GLU A 179 -6.06 -19.98 -1.91
N PRO A 180 -5.83 -21.21 -1.41
CA PRO A 180 -4.74 -21.52 -0.47
C PRO A 180 -3.35 -21.25 -1.05
N ASP A 181 -3.10 -21.66 -2.30
CA ASP A 181 -1.78 -21.56 -2.93
C ASP A 181 -1.52 -20.22 -3.65
N ARG A 182 -2.47 -19.27 -3.62
CA ARG A 182 -2.36 -17.96 -4.29
C ARG A 182 -1.35 -17.04 -3.59
N PRO A 183 -0.28 -16.56 -4.25
CA PRO A 183 0.63 -15.58 -3.67
C PRO A 183 -0.11 -14.29 -3.27
N ILE A 184 0.06 -13.82 -2.04
CA ILE A 184 -0.49 -12.54 -1.57
C ILE A 184 0.63 -11.63 -1.04
N VAL A 185 0.64 -10.37 -1.50
CA VAL A 185 1.30 -9.26 -0.80
C VAL A 185 0.27 -8.40 -0.10
N VAL A 186 0.52 -8.06 1.16
CA VAL A 186 -0.26 -7.09 1.95
C VAL A 186 0.56 -5.82 2.10
N MET A 187 0.10 -4.72 1.50
CA MET A 187 0.76 -3.41 1.48
C MET A 187 0.18 -2.51 2.57
N MET A 188 1.01 -2.04 3.49
CA MET A 188 0.61 -1.16 4.60
C MET A 188 1.36 0.16 4.50
N GLU A 189 0.72 1.22 4.02
CA GLU A 189 1.33 2.55 3.92
C GLU A 189 1.26 3.32 5.24
N ASP A 190 2.31 4.09 5.53
CA ASP A 190 2.46 4.91 6.74
C ASP A 190 2.07 4.15 8.03
N LEU A 191 2.81 3.06 8.30
CA LEU A 191 2.57 2.15 9.42
C LEU A 191 2.50 2.86 10.78
N ASP A 192 3.22 3.96 10.98
CA ASP A 192 3.12 4.76 12.21
C ASP A 192 1.75 5.46 12.35
N ALA A 193 1.11 5.86 11.26
CA ALA A 193 -0.27 6.35 11.26
C ALA A 193 -1.28 5.22 11.50
N LEU A 194 -1.09 4.04 10.89
CA LEU A 194 -1.93 2.86 11.14
C LEU A 194 -1.85 2.42 12.62
N VAL A 195 -0.66 2.38 13.20
CA VAL A 195 -0.45 2.11 14.64
C VAL A 195 -1.09 3.19 15.51
N GLN A 196 -1.04 4.47 15.12
CA GLN A 196 -1.71 5.54 15.86
C GLN A 196 -3.24 5.43 15.80
N GLN A 197 -3.80 4.99 14.66
CA GLN A 197 -5.24 4.91 14.43
C GLN A 197 -5.89 3.68 15.08
N TYR A 198 -5.27 2.51 14.93
CA TYR A 198 -5.84 1.22 15.37
C TYR A 198 -5.18 0.66 16.63
N GLY A 199 -3.98 1.13 16.98
CA GLY A 199 -3.18 0.61 18.10
C GLY A 199 -2.19 -0.47 17.68
N GLU A 200 -1.13 -0.62 18.48
CA GLU A 200 -0.10 -1.64 18.23
C GLU A 200 -0.63 -3.07 18.31
N ALA A 201 -1.63 -3.34 19.16
CA ALA A 201 -2.12 -4.69 19.42
C ALA A 201 -2.70 -5.33 18.16
N ASP A 202 -3.57 -4.61 17.43
CA ASP A 202 -4.23 -5.08 16.22
C ASP A 202 -3.24 -5.26 15.05
N ILE A 203 -2.27 -4.35 14.91
CA ILE A 203 -1.17 -4.48 13.94
C ILE A 203 -0.31 -5.72 14.26
N LEU A 204 -0.04 -5.96 15.55
CA LEU A 204 0.71 -7.14 15.98
C LEU A 204 -0.07 -8.45 15.81
N ALA A 205 -1.39 -8.47 16.04
CA ALA A 205 -2.23 -9.65 15.79
C ALA A 205 -2.23 -10.04 14.30
N LEU A 206 -2.33 -9.05 13.41
CA LEU A 206 -2.19 -9.25 11.95
C LEU A 206 -0.83 -9.85 11.58
N LEU A 207 0.27 -9.31 12.13
CA LEU A 207 1.64 -9.72 11.79
C LEU A 207 2.06 -11.05 12.45
N ASP A 208 1.70 -11.29 13.71
CA ASP A 208 2.03 -12.52 14.43
C ASP A 208 1.30 -13.72 13.81
N GLY A 209 0.15 -13.50 13.18
CA GLY A 209 -0.56 -14.51 12.41
C GLY A 209 -1.31 -15.48 13.31
N GLU A 210 -2.10 -14.95 14.26
CA GLU A 210 -3.03 -15.76 15.06
C GLU A 210 -3.96 -16.59 14.18
N LEU A 211 -4.31 -16.07 13.00
CA LEU A 211 -5.11 -16.71 11.96
C LEU A 211 -4.34 -17.68 11.04
N GLN A 212 -3.06 -17.98 11.35
CA GLN A 212 -2.17 -18.89 10.59
C GLN A 212 -2.16 -18.65 9.06
N ILE A 213 -2.17 -17.38 8.64
CA ILE A 213 -2.18 -16.98 7.23
C ILE A 213 -0.84 -17.35 6.60
N ASP A 214 -0.85 -18.39 5.77
CA ASP A 214 0.31 -18.91 5.05
C ASP A 214 0.54 -18.17 3.71
N ASN A 215 1.66 -18.45 3.02
CA ASN A 215 1.93 -18.01 1.65
C ASN A 215 1.78 -16.48 1.44
N VAL A 216 2.22 -15.67 2.43
CA VAL A 216 1.93 -14.23 2.47
C VAL A 216 3.18 -13.40 2.78
N VAL A 217 3.30 -12.25 2.11
CA VAL A 217 4.29 -11.23 2.46
C VAL A 217 3.59 -9.97 2.92
N PHE A 218 3.86 -9.54 4.14
CA PHE A 218 3.50 -8.23 4.63
C PHE A 218 4.62 -7.25 4.28
N ILE A 219 4.30 -6.18 3.56
CA ILE A 219 5.24 -5.11 3.23
C ILE A 219 4.66 -3.78 3.71
N ALA A 220 5.43 -3.06 4.52
CA ALA A 220 4.99 -1.83 5.15
C ALA A 220 5.93 -0.66 4.84
N THR A 221 5.41 0.57 4.87
CA THR A 221 6.23 1.79 4.79
C THR A 221 6.11 2.64 6.05
N THR A 222 7.15 3.38 6.40
CA THR A 222 7.08 4.45 7.41
C THR A 222 8.08 5.56 7.09
N ASN A 223 7.74 6.79 7.47
CA ASN A 223 8.68 7.91 7.45
C ASN A 223 9.44 8.06 8.78
N TYR A 224 8.95 7.42 9.85
CA TYR A 224 9.32 7.67 11.25
C TYR A 224 9.48 6.34 12.02
N PRO A 225 10.50 5.51 11.70
CA PRO A 225 10.69 4.21 12.35
C PRO A 225 10.89 4.32 13.87
N GLU A 226 11.31 5.47 14.39
CA GLU A 226 11.44 5.77 15.82
C GLU A 226 10.11 5.91 16.56
N ARG A 227 8.98 6.08 15.84
CA ARG A 227 7.62 6.06 16.41
C ARG A 227 7.07 4.66 16.61
N LEU A 228 7.68 3.65 15.98
CA LEU A 228 7.25 2.26 16.09
C LEU A 228 7.91 1.59 17.29
N ASP A 229 7.14 0.84 18.07
CA ASP A 229 7.70 0.07 19.19
C ASP A 229 8.73 -0.96 18.70
N LYS A 230 9.80 -1.17 19.49
CA LYS A 230 10.87 -2.13 19.18
C LYS A 230 10.37 -3.55 18.97
N ARG A 231 9.22 -3.93 19.54
CA ARG A 231 8.51 -5.19 19.34
C ARG A 231 7.96 -5.33 17.92
N ILE A 232 7.64 -4.24 17.24
CA ILE A 232 7.24 -4.25 15.82
C ILE A 232 8.49 -4.42 14.96
N VAL A 233 9.52 -3.57 15.16
CA VAL A 233 10.67 -3.45 14.25
C VAL A 233 11.77 -4.50 14.47
N ASN A 234 12.10 -4.82 15.73
CA ASN A 234 13.29 -5.61 16.10
C ASN A 234 12.97 -7.05 16.54
N ARG A 235 11.71 -7.49 16.46
CA ARG A 235 11.32 -8.87 16.78
C ARG A 235 11.18 -9.68 15.49
N PRO A 236 11.97 -10.77 15.32
CA PRO A 236 11.82 -11.67 14.18
C PRO A 236 10.39 -12.22 14.03
N SER A 237 10.04 -12.65 12.81
CA SER A 237 8.72 -13.16 12.42
C SER A 237 7.59 -12.11 12.34
N ARG A 238 7.92 -10.81 12.44
CA ARG A 238 7.00 -9.67 12.24
C ARG A 238 7.46 -8.79 11.07
N PHE A 239 8.68 -8.27 11.16
CA PHE A 239 9.41 -7.66 10.05
C PHE A 239 10.82 -8.27 10.02
N ASP A 240 11.00 -9.28 9.17
CA ASP A 240 12.25 -10.04 9.05
C ASP A 240 13.32 -9.28 8.24
N LEU A 241 12.89 -8.33 7.41
CA LEU A 241 13.74 -7.42 6.67
C LEU A 241 13.31 -5.98 6.98
N VAL A 242 14.22 -5.17 7.51
CA VAL A 242 14.03 -3.72 7.68
C VAL A 242 15.00 -3.00 6.74
N ARG A 243 14.50 -2.25 5.77
CA ARG A 243 15.27 -1.67 4.67
C ARG A 243 15.09 -0.16 4.57
N LEU A 244 16.21 0.56 4.54
CA LEU A 244 16.24 1.99 4.21
C LEU A 244 16.00 2.18 2.70
N ILE A 245 15.01 2.99 2.35
CA ILE A 245 14.81 3.61 1.04
C ILE A 245 15.26 5.07 1.17
N ASP A 246 16.53 5.32 0.84
CA ASP A 246 17.13 6.65 0.90
C ASP A 246 16.79 7.50 -0.35
N MET A 247 17.24 8.76 -0.38
CA MET A 247 17.11 9.63 -1.55
C MET A 247 17.77 9.01 -2.80
N PRO A 248 17.23 9.26 -4.01
CA PRO A 248 17.78 8.73 -5.24
C PRO A 248 19.21 9.22 -5.49
N ASN A 249 20.11 8.27 -5.77
CA ASN A 249 21.47 8.54 -6.21
C ASN A 249 21.49 9.20 -7.60
N GLU A 250 22.65 9.70 -8.03
CA GLU A 250 22.79 10.40 -9.33
C GLU A 250 22.23 9.59 -10.52
N SER A 251 22.50 8.29 -10.57
CA SER A 251 22.01 7.38 -11.61
C SER A 251 20.48 7.31 -11.64
N ALA A 252 19.85 7.10 -10.48
CA ALA A 252 18.40 7.08 -10.33
C ALA A 252 17.77 8.44 -10.68
N ARG A 253 18.37 9.57 -10.27
CA ARG A 253 17.90 10.91 -10.67
C ARG A 253 17.95 11.09 -12.19
N ARG A 254 19.06 10.69 -12.82
CA ARG A 254 19.24 10.74 -14.29
C ARG A 254 18.20 9.90 -15.03
N VAL A 255 17.94 8.67 -14.58
CA VAL A 255 16.91 7.80 -15.18
C VAL A 255 15.52 8.38 -15.01
N TYR A 256 15.17 8.87 -13.81
CA TYR A 256 13.88 9.49 -13.55
C TYR A 256 13.63 10.71 -14.45
N LEU A 257 14.59 11.63 -14.52
CA LEU A 257 14.51 12.83 -15.36
C LEU A 257 14.39 12.47 -16.85
N LYS A 258 15.17 11.49 -17.32
CA LYS A 258 15.12 11.02 -18.72
C LYS A 258 13.79 10.34 -19.08
N ALA A 259 13.17 9.65 -18.14
CA ALA A 259 11.89 8.99 -18.36
C ALA A 259 10.71 9.98 -18.29
N LYS A 260 10.68 10.93 -17.34
CA LYS A 260 9.57 11.91 -17.22
C LYS A 260 9.70 13.17 -18.05
N ASN A 261 10.87 13.51 -18.59
CA ASN A 261 11.04 14.62 -19.52
C ASN A 261 11.47 14.08 -20.90
N PRO A 262 10.55 14.03 -21.90
CA PRO A 262 10.85 13.53 -23.24
C PRO A 262 12.05 14.21 -23.92
N ARG A 263 12.31 15.49 -23.62
CA ARG A 263 13.46 16.24 -24.13
C ARG A 263 14.79 15.55 -23.83
N PHE A 264 14.94 14.94 -22.66
CA PHE A 264 16.15 14.25 -22.24
C PHE A 264 16.30 12.84 -22.83
N GLN A 265 15.31 12.36 -23.60
CA GLN A 265 15.46 11.14 -24.40
C GLN A 265 16.39 11.37 -25.61
N GLU A 266 16.42 12.59 -26.16
CA GLU A 266 17.30 12.98 -27.25
C GLU A 266 18.76 13.18 -26.77
N ALA A 267 19.71 12.54 -27.46
CA ALA A 267 21.13 12.63 -27.13
C ALA A 267 21.72 14.05 -27.22
N ALA A 268 21.08 14.95 -27.96
CA ALA A 268 21.49 16.36 -28.07
C ALA A 268 21.38 17.11 -26.72
N ASN A 269 20.46 16.70 -25.84
CA ASN A 269 20.20 17.37 -24.56
C ASN A 269 20.99 16.75 -23.39
N ALA A 270 22.03 15.94 -23.66
CA ALA A 270 22.81 15.25 -22.64
C ALA A 270 23.53 16.21 -21.67
N GLU A 271 24.15 17.28 -22.17
CA GLU A 271 24.84 18.28 -21.33
C GLU A 271 23.86 19.05 -20.41
N GLU A 272 22.61 19.19 -20.84
CA GLU A 272 21.56 19.84 -20.03
C GLU A 272 21.01 18.88 -18.97
N LEU A 273 20.79 17.62 -19.33
CA LEU A 273 20.47 16.57 -18.35
C LEU A 273 21.56 16.49 -17.26
N ASP A 274 22.84 16.61 -17.63
CA ASP A 274 23.94 16.66 -16.66
C ASP A 274 23.81 17.86 -15.70
N LYS A 275 23.43 19.05 -16.19
CA LYS A 275 23.19 20.24 -15.34
C LYS A 275 22.05 20.01 -14.34
N TRP A 276 20.95 19.41 -14.78
CA TRP A 276 19.83 19.06 -13.89
C TRP A 276 20.24 18.00 -12.85
N VAL A 277 20.93 16.94 -13.27
CA VAL A 277 21.36 15.84 -12.40
C VAL A 277 22.36 16.30 -11.33
N ASN A 278 23.29 17.19 -11.70
CA ASN A 278 24.24 17.81 -10.78
C ASN A 278 23.57 18.82 -9.83
N GLY A 279 22.58 19.59 -10.30
CA GLY A 279 21.84 20.56 -9.50
C GLY A 279 20.85 19.96 -8.50
N THR A 280 20.48 18.69 -8.67
CA THR A 280 19.44 18.00 -7.88
C THR A 280 19.99 17.12 -6.76
N ASP A 281 21.16 17.44 -6.20
CA ASP A 281 21.70 16.62 -5.11
C ASP A 281 20.82 16.62 -3.85
N ARG A 282 20.67 15.45 -3.24
CA ARG A 282 19.72 15.13 -2.17
C ARG A 282 18.22 15.29 -2.53
N TYR A 283 17.85 15.55 -3.78
CA TYR A 283 16.44 15.73 -4.16
C TYR A 283 15.68 14.40 -4.11
N SER A 284 14.50 14.41 -3.50
CA SER A 284 13.58 13.27 -3.53
C SER A 284 12.84 13.19 -4.88
N ILE A 285 12.20 12.06 -5.18
CA ILE A 285 11.44 11.87 -6.43
C ILE A 285 10.33 12.94 -6.58
N ALA A 286 9.73 13.38 -5.46
CA ALA A 286 8.77 14.47 -5.47
C ALA A 286 9.39 15.83 -5.88
N HIS A 287 10.62 16.12 -5.43
CA HIS A 287 11.36 17.32 -5.83
C HIS A 287 11.76 17.28 -7.31
N LEU A 288 12.13 16.10 -7.86
CA LEU A 288 12.41 15.95 -9.29
C LEU A 288 11.16 16.18 -10.14
N LYS A 289 10.01 15.62 -9.73
CA LYS A 289 8.71 15.87 -10.39
C LYS A 289 8.38 17.36 -10.41
N GLU A 290 8.50 18.01 -9.26
CA GLU A 290 8.24 19.45 -9.10
C GLU A 290 9.23 20.32 -9.88
N LEU A 291 10.49 19.88 -10.04
CA LEU A 291 11.47 20.57 -10.89
C LEU A 291 11.06 20.52 -12.37
N ILE A 292 10.67 19.34 -12.88
CA ILE A 292 10.15 19.20 -14.26
C ILE A 292 8.93 20.10 -14.45
N VAL A 293 7.97 20.08 -13.52
CA VAL A 293 6.77 20.93 -13.58
C VAL A 293 7.15 22.42 -13.53
N SER A 294 8.08 22.82 -12.68
CA SER A 294 8.53 24.22 -12.59
C SER A 294 9.14 24.72 -13.91
N VAL A 295 10.06 23.96 -14.49
CA VAL A 295 10.87 24.42 -15.63
C VAL A 295 10.13 24.21 -16.96
N GLU A 296 9.52 23.04 -17.17
CA GLU A 296 8.91 22.67 -18.47
C GLU A 296 7.43 23.06 -18.59
N VAL A 297 6.70 23.25 -17.48
CA VAL A 297 5.26 23.58 -17.50
C VAL A 297 5.00 25.04 -17.09
N PHE A 298 5.76 25.56 -16.12
CA PHE A 298 5.66 26.96 -15.68
C PHE A 298 6.77 27.88 -16.23
N GLU A 299 7.62 27.38 -17.13
CA GLU A 299 8.67 28.13 -17.82
C GLU A 299 9.63 28.87 -16.85
N VAL A 300 9.83 28.31 -15.64
CA VAL A 300 10.70 28.90 -14.61
C VAL A 300 12.15 28.56 -14.90
N GLU A 301 13.01 29.59 -14.89
CA GLU A 301 14.47 29.42 -15.03
C GLU A 301 15.05 28.37 -14.09
N LEU A 302 15.87 27.47 -14.64
CA LEU A 302 16.39 26.29 -13.93
C LEU A 302 17.09 26.65 -12.62
N GLU A 303 17.96 27.67 -12.63
CA GLU A 303 18.69 28.12 -11.43
C GLU A 303 17.74 28.60 -10.33
N PHE A 304 16.63 29.26 -10.70
CA PHE A 304 15.63 29.72 -9.74
C PHE A 304 14.81 28.55 -9.18
N ALA A 305 14.39 27.61 -10.03
CA ALA A 305 13.68 26.41 -9.62
C ALA A 305 14.53 25.54 -8.66
N LEU A 306 15.80 25.31 -8.99
CA LEU A 306 16.77 24.61 -8.14
C LEU A 306 16.98 25.35 -6.81
N LYS A 307 17.15 26.67 -6.82
CA LYS A 307 17.31 27.44 -5.58
C LYS A 307 16.07 27.36 -4.68
N ARG A 308 14.87 27.46 -5.25
CA ARG A 308 13.59 27.34 -4.53
C ARG A 308 13.44 25.96 -3.89
N LEU A 309 13.66 24.89 -4.65
CA LEU A 309 13.50 23.51 -4.16
C LEU A 309 14.59 23.12 -3.17
N GLY A 310 15.82 23.60 -3.34
CA GLY A 310 16.89 23.45 -2.35
C GLY A 310 16.52 24.07 -1.00
N GLN A 311 15.92 25.26 -1.00
CA GLN A 311 15.41 25.90 0.23
C GLN A 311 14.30 25.09 0.91
N MET A 312 13.51 24.33 0.16
CA MET A 312 12.45 23.46 0.73
C MET A 312 13.01 22.20 1.41
N LEU A 313 14.23 21.77 1.06
CA LEU A 313 14.92 20.67 1.76
C LEU A 313 15.41 21.09 3.15
N ASP A 314 15.94 22.31 3.26
CA ASP A 314 16.60 22.80 4.47
C ASP A 314 15.67 23.63 5.40
N SER A 315 14.40 23.84 5.03
CA SER A 315 13.46 24.65 5.82
C SER A 315 12.05 24.03 5.95
N VAL A 316 11.50 24.09 7.17
CA VAL A 316 10.07 23.83 7.42
C VAL A 316 9.31 25.14 7.18
N PRO A 317 8.34 25.19 6.24
CA PRO A 317 7.55 26.39 6.00
C PRO A 317 6.80 26.82 7.27
N LYS A 318 6.97 28.08 7.65
CA LYS A 318 6.27 28.69 8.78
C LYS A 318 5.01 29.38 8.28
N SER A 319 4.01 29.53 9.16
CA SER A 319 2.79 30.32 8.86
C SER A 319 3.08 31.81 8.56
N THR A 320 4.29 32.29 8.88
CA THR A 320 4.80 33.61 8.53
C THR A 320 5.40 33.71 7.13
N ASP A 321 5.65 32.58 6.47
CA ASP A 321 6.32 32.51 5.17
C ASP A 321 5.29 32.72 4.05
N THR A 322 4.62 33.88 4.08
CA THR A 322 3.82 34.34 2.96
C THR A 322 4.75 34.60 1.77
N LEU A 323 4.58 33.79 0.72
CA LEU A 323 5.12 34.10 -0.60
C LEU A 323 4.70 35.53 -0.95
N LYS A 324 5.68 36.43 -1.09
CA LYS A 324 5.43 37.76 -1.67
C LYS A 324 4.77 37.52 -3.04
N PRO A 325 3.61 38.14 -3.33
CA PRO A 325 2.90 37.88 -4.58
C PRO A 325 3.82 38.16 -5.77
N GLN A 326 3.82 37.24 -6.74
CA GLN A 326 4.55 37.40 -8.00
C GLN A 326 4.01 38.65 -8.72
N GLY A 327 4.76 39.76 -8.63
CA GLY A 327 4.26 41.04 -9.12
C GLY A 327 5.00 42.27 -8.59
N GLN A 328 6.31 42.19 -8.36
CA GLN A 328 7.16 43.36 -8.11
C GLN A 328 8.63 43.08 -8.45
N TYR A 329 8.90 43.00 -9.75
CA TYR A 329 10.23 43.25 -10.32
C TYR A 329 10.12 44.48 -11.22
N SER A 330 10.73 45.57 -10.76
CA SER A 330 10.92 46.84 -11.46
C SER A 330 12.41 47.08 -11.63
#